data_AF-A0A7Z1B371-F1
#
_entry.id   AF-A0A7Z1B371-F1
#
_cell.length_a   1.000
_cell.length_b   1.000
_cell.length_c   1.000
_cell.angle_alpha   90.00
_cell.angle_beta   90.00
_cell.angle_gamma   90.00
#
_symmetry.space_group_name_H-M   'P 1'
#
loop_
_entity.id
_entity.type
_entity.pdbx_description
1 polymer ?
#
loop_
_entity_poly.entity_id
_entity_poly.type
_entity_poly.pdbx_seq_one_letter_code
_entity_poly.pdbx_strand_id
1 'polypeptide(L)'
;MLRLDTDTTFKKLPRDIKRHLIADEASSQDKWSMLFCIVVLLDLICGIPLFVNGEKTFTIIALPFMIFINLWTIILMFTKLDKISPTYFGLYKGGTGVVSSICYFILSLKYVYSVLGYNPIFMIASLLTYFIVTLGFIRYYVIVLPKRSKKEKRSASWGTYLLTIGPGLGYIIAQFMFHFSDSIVNLFMSYIYLFLACFFSYMGVKFIHQYLFIKANQHIFNGK
;
A
#
# COMPACT_ATOMS: atom_id res chain seq x y z
N MET A 1 4.27 -18.94 -2.86
CA MET A 1 4.35 -20.01 -3.89
C MET A 1 4.23 -19.30 -5.20
N LEU A 2 5.36 -19.12 -5.88
CA LEU A 2 5.41 -18.30 -7.09
C LEU A 2 5.05 -19.11 -8.35
N ARG A 3 5.33 -20.41 -8.37
CA ARG A 3 5.07 -21.29 -9.51
C ARG A 3 4.25 -22.51 -9.06
N LEU A 4 3.21 -22.83 -9.82
CA LEU A 4 2.42 -24.04 -9.65
C LEU A 4 3.13 -25.22 -10.34
N ASP A 5 2.93 -26.41 -9.80
CA ASP A 5 3.45 -27.63 -10.43
C ASP A 5 2.71 -27.88 -11.75
N THR A 6 3.42 -28.38 -12.76
CA THR A 6 2.97 -28.53 -14.15
C THR A 6 1.67 -29.32 -14.31
N ASP A 7 1.34 -30.16 -13.32
CA ASP A 7 0.15 -31.02 -13.28
C ASP A 7 -1.05 -30.41 -12.50
N THR A 8 -0.87 -29.22 -11.92
CA THR A 8 -1.91 -28.54 -11.13
C THR A 8 -2.66 -27.49 -11.96
N THR A 9 -3.87 -27.86 -12.41
CA THR A 9 -4.78 -26.94 -13.11
C THR A 9 -5.29 -25.85 -12.17
N PHE A 10 -5.41 -24.59 -12.64
CA PHE A 10 -5.96 -23.45 -11.87
C PHE A 10 -7.31 -23.78 -11.19
N LYS A 11 -8.11 -24.67 -11.78
CA LYS A 11 -9.36 -25.20 -11.22
C LYS A 11 -9.21 -25.91 -9.85
N LYS A 12 -8.05 -26.49 -9.52
CA LYS A 12 -7.82 -27.20 -8.25
C LYS A 12 -7.36 -26.28 -7.10
N LEU A 13 -7.10 -24.99 -7.37
CA LEU A 13 -6.70 -24.04 -6.32
C LEU A 13 -7.86 -23.74 -5.34
N PRO A 14 -7.56 -23.58 -4.03
CA PRO A 14 -8.53 -23.10 -3.03
C PRO A 14 -9.17 -21.78 -3.46
N ARG A 15 -10.47 -21.59 -3.16
CA ARG A 15 -11.24 -20.40 -3.58
C ARG A 15 -10.63 -19.09 -3.09
N ASP A 16 -10.05 -19.06 -1.90
CA ASP A 16 -9.41 -17.87 -1.32
C ASP A 16 -8.16 -17.46 -2.10
N ILE A 17 -7.37 -18.45 -2.51
CA ILE A 17 -6.18 -18.24 -3.33
C ILE A 17 -6.62 -17.79 -4.74
N LYS A 18 -7.67 -18.40 -5.32
CA LYS A 18 -8.25 -17.91 -6.58
C LYS A 18 -8.74 -16.48 -6.51
N ARG A 19 -9.48 -16.08 -5.47
CA ARG A 19 -9.96 -14.70 -5.28
C ARG A 19 -8.82 -13.69 -5.13
N HIS A 20 -7.72 -14.08 -4.49
CA HIS A 20 -6.53 -13.25 -4.41
C HIS A 20 -5.75 -13.17 -5.73
N LEU A 21 -5.86 -14.20 -6.58
CA LEU A 21 -5.10 -14.36 -7.83
C LEU A 21 -5.83 -13.90 -9.09
N ILE A 22 -7.16 -13.88 -9.09
CA ILE A 22 -7.94 -13.25 -10.14
C ILE A 22 -7.62 -11.77 -10.06
N ALA A 23 -6.74 -11.31 -10.95
CA ALA A 23 -6.66 -9.90 -11.25
C ALA A 23 -7.95 -9.59 -11.98
N ASP A 24 -8.88 -8.91 -11.29
CA ASP A 24 -10.07 -8.37 -11.95
C ASP A 24 -9.60 -7.57 -13.17
N GLU A 25 -10.28 -7.80 -14.29
CA GLU A 25 -10.00 -7.06 -15.52
C GLU A 25 -10.02 -5.57 -15.22
N ALA A 26 -9.04 -4.83 -15.76
CA ALA A 26 -8.93 -3.41 -15.50
C ALA A 26 -10.22 -2.73 -15.97
N SER A 27 -11.06 -2.29 -15.02
CA SER A 27 -12.30 -1.60 -15.32
C SER A 27 -12.09 -0.08 -15.32
N SER A 28 -13.01 0.66 -15.94
CA SER A 28 -13.01 2.13 -15.85
C SER A 28 -13.12 2.59 -14.38
N GLN A 29 -13.93 1.90 -13.58
CA GLN A 29 -14.10 2.18 -12.15
C GLN A 29 -12.80 1.98 -11.36
N ASP A 30 -12.01 0.95 -11.67
CA ASP A 30 -10.72 0.72 -11.03
C ASP A 30 -9.72 1.84 -11.33
N LYS A 31 -9.70 2.35 -12.57
CA LYS A 31 -8.85 3.50 -12.94
C LYS A 31 -9.21 4.74 -12.14
N TRP A 32 -10.50 5.07 -12.07
CA TRP A 32 -11.00 6.19 -11.27
C TRP A 32 -10.71 6.02 -9.78
N SER A 33 -10.83 4.80 -9.26
CA SER A 33 -10.49 4.49 -7.87
C SER A 33 -9.00 4.70 -7.58
N MET A 34 -8.12 4.30 -8.51
CA MET A 34 -6.69 4.54 -8.39
C MET A 34 -6.32 6.01 -8.50
N LEU A 35 -6.95 6.75 -9.43
CA LEU A 35 -6.79 8.19 -9.54
C LEU A 35 -7.20 8.88 -8.23
N PHE A 36 -8.35 8.51 -7.68
CA PHE A 36 -8.81 9.02 -6.38
C PHE A 36 -7.81 8.71 -5.26
N CYS A 37 -7.30 7.48 -5.21
CA CYS A 37 -6.28 7.11 -4.21
C CYS A 37 -5.03 7.98 -4.32
N ILE A 38 -4.55 8.29 -5.54
CA ILE A 38 -3.35 9.09 -5.73
C ILE A 38 -3.62 10.55 -5.40
N VAL A 39 -4.66 11.15 -5.96
CA VAL A 39 -4.97 12.57 -5.72
C VAL A 39 -5.29 12.83 -4.25
N VAL A 40 -6.11 11.99 -3.62
CA VAL A 40 -6.55 12.22 -2.24
C VAL A 40 -5.56 11.68 -1.23
N LEU A 41 -5.16 10.41 -1.34
CA LEU A 41 -4.30 9.79 -0.32
C LEU A 41 -2.83 10.18 -0.52
N LEU A 42 -2.32 10.29 -1.75
CA LEU A 42 -0.92 10.66 -1.94
C LEU A 42 -0.73 12.18 -2.02
N ASP A 43 -1.41 12.87 -2.93
CA ASP A 43 -1.11 14.29 -3.19
C ASP A 43 -1.69 15.21 -2.12
N LEU A 44 -2.93 14.98 -1.69
CA LEU A 44 -3.57 15.82 -0.67
C LEU A 44 -3.10 15.47 0.74
N ILE A 45 -3.27 14.21 1.16
CA ILE A 45 -2.98 13.82 2.55
C ILE A 45 -1.48 13.70 2.85
N CYS A 46 -0.66 13.31 1.88
CA CYS A 46 0.80 13.22 2.07
C CYS A 46 1.53 14.44 1.46
N GLY A 47 1.15 14.89 0.26
CA GLY A 47 1.81 16.02 -0.41
C GLY A 47 1.65 17.34 0.34
N ILE A 48 0.45 17.73 0.78
CA ILE A 48 0.27 19.01 1.48
C ILE A 48 1.17 19.11 2.73
N PRO A 49 1.16 18.12 3.66
CA PRO A 49 2.08 18.15 4.80
C PRO A 49 3.58 18.14 4.42
N LEU A 50 3.94 17.51 3.28
CA LEU A 50 5.29 17.58 2.75
C LEU A 50 5.67 18.99 2.28
N PHE A 51 4.74 19.85 1.86
CA PHE A 51 5.05 21.22 1.45
C PHE A 51 4.93 22.27 2.57
N VAL A 52 4.03 22.08 3.54
CA VAL A 52 3.71 23.11 4.54
C VAL A 52 4.83 23.32 5.58
N ASN A 53 5.46 22.26 6.07
CA ASN A 53 6.55 22.39 7.04
C ASN A 53 7.88 22.66 6.31
N GLY A 54 8.55 23.77 6.63
CA GLY A 54 9.71 24.35 5.92
C GLY A 54 10.98 23.49 5.77
N GLU A 55 10.96 22.25 6.25
CA GLU A 55 12.02 21.25 6.09
C GLU A 55 12.02 20.67 4.66
N LYS A 56 12.72 21.36 3.75
CA LYS A 56 12.75 21.04 2.32
C LYS A 56 13.42 19.71 1.99
N THR A 57 14.32 19.23 2.83
CA THR A 57 15.10 18.00 2.58
C THR A 57 14.20 16.78 2.38
N PHE A 58 13.23 16.58 3.26
CA PHE A 58 12.28 15.45 3.16
C PHE A 58 11.40 15.56 1.92
N THR A 59 10.97 16.78 1.58
CA THR A 59 10.17 17.06 0.38
C THR A 59 10.96 16.73 -0.88
N ILE A 60 12.23 17.14 -0.97
CA ILE A 60 13.09 16.85 -2.13
C ILE A 60 13.28 15.34 -2.32
N ILE A 61 13.34 14.56 -1.25
CA ILE A 61 13.47 13.09 -1.32
C ILE A 61 12.15 12.45 -1.77
N ALA A 62 11.00 12.89 -1.26
CA ALA A 62 9.70 12.29 -1.58
C ALA A 62 9.17 12.70 -2.97
N LEU A 63 9.45 13.93 -3.41
CA LEU A 63 8.95 14.52 -4.65
C LEU A 63 9.21 13.69 -5.92
N PRO A 64 10.41 13.15 -6.19
CA PRO A 64 10.65 12.36 -7.40
C PRO A 64 9.74 11.12 -7.47
N PHE A 65 9.46 10.48 -6.34
CA PHE A 65 8.57 9.33 -6.28
C PHE A 65 7.11 9.73 -6.55
N MET A 66 6.66 10.86 -5.97
CA MET A 66 5.32 11.39 -6.21
C MET A 66 5.12 11.81 -7.68
N ILE A 67 6.11 12.47 -8.28
CA ILE A 67 6.05 12.84 -9.71
C ILE A 67 5.99 11.59 -10.58
N PHE A 68 6.83 10.60 -10.30
CA PHE A 68 6.87 9.36 -11.08
C PHE A 68 5.52 8.64 -11.09
N ILE A 69 4.87 8.49 -9.93
CA ILE A 69 3.59 7.77 -9.88
C ILE A 69 2.43 8.59 -10.46
N ASN A 70 2.47 9.92 -10.34
CA ASN A 70 1.51 10.80 -11.00
C ASN A 70 1.63 10.72 -12.53
N LEU A 71 2.85 10.76 -13.07
CA LEU A 71 3.09 10.56 -14.50
C LEU A 71 2.60 9.19 -14.98
N TRP A 72 2.90 8.13 -14.23
CA TRP A 72 2.42 6.78 -14.55
C TRP A 72 0.88 6.75 -14.58
N THR A 73 0.22 7.41 -13.63
CA THR A 73 -1.24 7.49 -13.54
C THR A 73 -1.85 8.21 -14.73
N ILE A 74 -1.26 9.33 -15.14
CA ILE A 74 -1.69 10.09 -16.33
C ILE A 74 -1.62 9.19 -17.57
N ILE A 75 -0.48 8.52 -17.79
CA ILE A 75 -0.30 7.59 -18.93
C ILE A 75 -1.38 6.50 -18.93
N LEU A 76 -1.68 5.94 -17.76
CA LEU A 76 -2.63 4.85 -17.61
C LEU A 76 -4.09 5.30 -17.81
N MET A 77 -4.43 6.53 -17.40
CA MET A 77 -5.73 7.14 -17.67
C MET A 77 -5.97 7.31 -19.18
N PHE A 78 -4.96 7.76 -19.94
CA PHE A 78 -5.08 7.95 -21.40
C PHE A 78 -4.96 6.65 -22.22
N THR A 79 -4.47 5.56 -21.62
CA THR A 79 -4.35 4.28 -22.32
C THR A 79 -5.73 3.59 -22.43
N LYS A 80 -6.14 3.17 -23.64
CA LYS A 80 -7.40 2.42 -23.84
C LYS A 80 -7.42 1.12 -23.01
N LEU A 81 -8.58 0.78 -22.44
CA LEU A 81 -8.77 -0.39 -21.56
C LEU A 81 -8.32 -1.70 -22.24
N ASP A 82 -8.65 -1.88 -23.52
CA ASP A 82 -8.32 -3.07 -24.31
C ASP A 82 -6.80 -3.31 -24.47
N LYS A 83 -5.99 -2.27 -24.26
CA LYS A 83 -4.52 -2.35 -24.32
C LYS A 83 -3.88 -2.60 -22.95
N ILE A 84 -4.66 -2.55 -21.88
CA ILE A 84 -4.17 -2.71 -20.51
C ILE A 84 -4.31 -4.17 -20.11
N SER A 85 -3.18 -4.88 -20.09
CA SER A 85 -3.18 -6.23 -19.54
C SER A 85 -3.46 -6.21 -18.02
N PRO A 86 -4.23 -7.17 -17.49
CA PRO A 86 -4.47 -7.28 -16.05
C PRO A 86 -3.18 -7.38 -15.22
N THR A 87 -2.12 -7.96 -15.79
CA THR A 87 -0.79 -8.03 -15.18
C THR A 87 -0.13 -6.66 -15.08
N TYR A 88 -0.17 -5.86 -16.15
CA TYR A 88 0.36 -4.49 -16.13
C TYR A 88 -0.40 -3.62 -15.11
N PHE A 89 -1.72 -3.78 -15.02
CA PHE A 89 -2.52 -3.05 -14.04
C PHE A 89 -2.24 -3.47 -12.60
N GLY A 90 -2.03 -4.77 -12.35
CA GLY A 90 -1.59 -5.29 -11.05
C GLY A 90 -0.23 -4.75 -10.63
N LEU A 91 0.72 -4.65 -11.57
CA LEU A 91 2.03 -4.05 -11.34
C LEU A 91 1.90 -2.56 -10.96
N TYR A 92 1.06 -1.81 -11.66
CA TYR A 92 0.77 -0.42 -11.33
C TYR A 92 0.14 -0.25 -9.94
N LYS A 93 -0.84 -1.08 -9.57
CA LYS A 93 -1.42 -1.11 -8.21
C LYS A 93 -0.35 -1.38 -7.15
N GLY A 94 0.53 -2.33 -7.39
CA GLY A 94 1.66 -2.65 -6.52
C GLY A 94 2.68 -1.52 -6.40
N GLY A 95 3.09 -0.94 -7.54
CA GLY A 95 4.01 0.19 -7.61
C GLY A 95 3.47 1.42 -6.88
N THR A 96 2.19 1.73 -7.04
CA THR A 96 1.51 2.81 -6.31
C THR A 96 1.57 2.57 -4.80
N GLY A 97 1.32 1.35 -4.34
CA GLY A 97 1.44 0.99 -2.92
C GLY A 97 2.85 1.18 -2.37
N VAL A 98 3.88 0.75 -3.11
CA VAL A 98 5.29 0.92 -2.70
C VAL A 98 5.67 2.40 -2.65
N VAL A 99 5.35 3.17 -3.69
CA VAL A 99 5.65 4.61 -3.72
C VAL A 99 4.95 5.33 -2.58
N SER A 100 3.65 5.09 -2.39
CA SER A 100 2.89 5.73 -1.31
C SER A 100 3.48 5.37 0.05
N SER A 101 3.83 4.11 0.25
CA SER A 101 4.49 3.63 1.48
C SER A 101 5.76 4.39 1.80
N ILE A 102 6.63 4.58 0.80
CA ILE A 102 7.89 5.33 0.95
C ILE A 102 7.59 6.81 1.28
N CYS A 103 6.66 7.44 0.56
CA CYS A 103 6.31 8.85 0.81
C CYS A 103 5.77 9.07 2.23
N TYR A 104 4.88 8.19 2.70
CA TYR A 104 4.34 8.24 4.06
C TYR A 104 5.40 7.97 5.13
N PHE A 105 6.36 7.09 4.85
CA PHE A 105 7.49 6.87 5.76
C PHE A 105 8.38 8.12 5.87
N ILE A 106 8.69 8.76 4.74
CA ILE A 106 9.45 10.02 4.71
C ILE A 106 8.69 11.11 5.48
N LEU A 107 7.37 11.20 5.30
CA LEU A 107 6.53 12.15 6.00
C LEU A 107 6.51 11.91 7.52
N SER A 108 6.44 10.65 7.96
CA SER A 108 6.57 10.30 9.39
C SER A 108 7.88 10.84 9.98
N LEU A 109 9.00 10.62 9.29
CA LEU A 109 10.31 11.12 9.76
C LEU A 109 10.36 12.64 9.80
N LYS A 110 9.77 13.32 8.82
CA LYS A 110 9.68 14.79 8.77
C LYS A 110 8.99 15.35 10.02
N TYR A 111 7.86 14.77 10.43
CA TYR A 111 7.11 15.25 11.60
C TYR A 111 7.87 15.08 12.91
N VAL A 112 8.59 13.97 13.09
CA VAL A 112 9.45 13.82 14.28
C VAL A 112 10.62 14.77 14.23
N TYR A 113 11.24 14.95 13.07
CA TYR A 113 12.35 15.88 12.91
C TYR A 113 11.92 17.31 13.25
N SER A 114 10.71 17.74 12.88
CA SER A 114 10.19 19.07 13.24
C SER A 114 9.95 19.27 14.74
N VAL A 115 9.79 18.20 15.53
CA VAL A 115 9.51 18.29 16.98
C VAL A 115 10.77 18.07 17.82
N LEU A 116 11.55 17.04 17.49
CA LEU A 116 12.70 16.59 18.28
C LEU A 116 14.05 16.94 17.64
N GLY A 117 14.05 17.53 16.45
CA GLY A 117 15.26 17.70 15.65
C GLY A 117 15.84 16.36 15.19
N TYR A 118 17.16 16.31 15.03
CA TYR A 118 17.85 15.08 14.67
C TYR A 118 17.84 14.08 15.84
N ASN A 119 16.96 13.09 15.77
CA ASN A 119 16.88 12.00 16.72
C ASN A 119 17.17 10.64 16.05
N PRO A 120 18.41 10.12 16.17
CA PRO A 120 18.81 8.89 15.46
C PRO A 120 18.08 7.66 16.00
N ILE A 121 17.73 7.64 17.29
CA ILE A 121 17.04 6.50 17.92
C ILE A 121 15.67 6.32 17.28
N PHE A 122 14.89 7.40 17.15
CA PHE A 122 13.58 7.34 16.51
C PHE A 122 13.66 6.95 15.04
N MET A 123 14.62 7.53 14.29
CA MET A 123 14.81 7.21 12.87
C MET A 123 15.14 5.72 12.66
N ILE A 124 16.09 5.19 13.45
CA ILE A 124 16.48 3.78 13.38
C ILE A 124 15.31 2.88 13.78
N ALA A 125 14.60 3.18 14.88
CA ALA A 125 13.47 2.39 15.34
C ALA A 125 12.32 2.37 14.31
N SER A 126 12.02 3.51 13.69
CA SER A 126 10.98 3.63 12.65
C SER A 126 11.36 2.87 11.39
N LEU A 127 12.63 2.98 10.95
CA LEU A 127 13.15 2.23 9.81
C LEU A 127 13.10 0.72 10.05
N LEU A 128 13.53 0.28 11.24
CA LEU A 128 13.51 -1.12 11.63
C LEU A 128 12.08 -1.66 11.68
N THR A 129 11.15 -0.90 12.26
CA THR A 129 9.72 -1.25 12.31
C THR A 129 9.15 -1.40 10.91
N TYR A 130 9.38 -0.40 10.05
CA TYR A 130 8.93 -0.41 8.67
C TYR A 130 9.46 -1.62 7.90
N PHE A 131 10.75 -1.96 8.08
CA PHE A 131 11.39 -3.08 7.41
C PHE A 131 10.89 -4.43 7.92
N ILE A 132 10.79 -4.62 9.24
CA ILE A 132 10.27 -5.86 9.86
C ILE A 132 8.84 -6.12 9.40
N VAL A 133 7.98 -5.09 9.42
CA VAL A 133 6.58 -5.22 8.99
C VAL A 133 6.49 -5.57 7.51
N THR A 134 7.25 -4.89 6.66
CA THR A 134 7.31 -5.16 5.21
C THR A 134 7.80 -6.57 4.92
N LEU A 135 8.90 -7.00 5.54
CA LEU A 135 9.40 -8.37 5.42
C LEU A 135 8.40 -9.40 5.96
N GLY A 136 7.68 -9.08 7.04
CA GLY A 136 6.60 -9.89 7.58
C GLY A 136 5.50 -10.13 6.55
N PHE A 137 5.09 -9.08 5.82
CA PHE A 137 4.12 -9.22 4.73
C PHE A 137 4.67 -10.02 3.55
N ILE A 138 5.92 -9.79 3.13
CA ILE A 138 6.55 -10.59 2.07
C ILE A 138 6.58 -12.06 2.47
N ARG A 139 7.04 -12.37 3.69
CA ARG A 139 7.08 -13.73 4.23
C ARG A 139 5.69 -14.35 4.28
N TYR A 140 4.68 -13.59 4.68
CA TYR A 140 3.28 -14.04 4.71
C TYR A 140 2.81 -14.48 3.33
N TYR A 141 2.96 -13.64 2.31
CA TYR A 141 2.49 -13.95 0.95
C TYR A 141 3.33 -15.07 0.29
N VAL A 142 4.64 -15.10 0.50
CA VAL A 142 5.52 -16.09 -0.13
C VAL A 142 5.43 -17.47 0.52
N ILE A 143 5.44 -17.53 1.86
CA ILE A 143 5.62 -18.78 2.64
C ILE A 143 4.32 -19.26 3.29
N VAL A 144 3.53 -18.36 3.90
CA VAL A 144 2.37 -18.75 4.73
C VAL A 144 1.13 -18.97 3.87
N LEU A 145 0.87 -18.07 2.92
CA LEU A 145 -0.29 -18.15 2.04
C LEU A 145 -0.42 -19.49 1.30
N PRO A 146 0.67 -20.09 0.75
CA PRO A 146 0.57 -21.37 0.05
C PRO A 146 0.33 -22.58 0.96
N LYS A 147 0.84 -22.51 2.20
CA LYS A 147 0.69 -23.59 3.19
C LYS A 147 -0.69 -23.63 3.82
N ARG A 148 -1.51 -22.59 3.60
CA ARG A 148 -2.85 -22.45 4.15
C ARG A 148 -3.84 -23.33 3.38
N SER A 149 -3.74 -24.65 3.57
CA SER A 149 -4.69 -25.61 3.02
C SER A 149 -6.04 -25.54 3.75
N LYS A 150 -7.13 -25.47 2.98
CA LYS A 150 -8.49 -25.98 3.29
C LYS A 150 -9.20 -25.58 4.60
N LYS A 151 -8.70 -24.66 5.42
CA LYS A 151 -9.52 -24.09 6.51
C LYS A 151 -10.24 -22.85 6.00
N GLU A 152 -11.48 -23.04 5.53
CA GLU A 152 -12.47 -21.96 5.41
C GLU A 152 -12.53 -21.22 6.74
N LYS A 153 -11.86 -20.08 6.84
CA LYS A 153 -12.28 -19.07 7.80
C LYS A 153 -13.31 -18.24 7.08
N ARG A 154 -14.56 -18.29 7.56
CA ARG A 154 -15.54 -17.22 7.38
C ARG A 154 -14.77 -15.90 7.32
N SER A 155 -14.85 -15.20 6.19
CA SER A 155 -14.28 -13.87 6.02
C SER A 155 -14.70 -13.04 7.23
N ALA A 156 -13.79 -12.85 8.18
CA ALA A 156 -14.12 -12.12 9.39
C ALA A 156 -14.43 -10.69 8.95
N SER A 157 -15.66 -10.25 9.19
CA SER A 157 -16.20 -8.91 8.94
C SER A 157 -15.40 -7.78 9.59
N TRP A 158 -14.32 -8.11 10.31
CA TRP A 158 -13.36 -7.20 10.92
C TRP A 158 -12.85 -6.11 9.98
N GLY A 159 -12.59 -6.42 8.70
CA GLY A 159 -12.18 -5.41 7.73
C GLY A 159 -13.28 -4.36 7.47
N THR A 160 -14.54 -4.80 7.38
CA THR A 160 -15.71 -3.93 7.20
C THR A 160 -15.96 -3.09 8.45
N TYR A 161 -15.84 -3.68 9.64
CA TYR A 161 -15.94 -2.97 10.93
C TYR A 161 -14.83 -1.93 11.10
N LEU A 162 -13.59 -2.24 10.71
CA LEU A 162 -12.48 -1.28 10.80
C LEU A 162 -12.69 -0.08 9.87
N LEU A 163 -13.23 -0.30 8.66
CA LEU A 163 -13.55 0.76 7.71
C LEU A 163 -14.76 1.62 8.08
N THR A 164 -15.72 1.08 8.84
CA THR A 164 -16.91 1.83 9.30
C THR A 164 -16.68 2.55 10.62
N ILE A 165 -15.97 1.92 11.57
CA ILE A 165 -15.73 2.49 12.90
C ILE A 165 -14.47 3.36 12.91
N GLY A 166 -13.50 3.09 12.02
CA GLY A 166 -12.22 3.79 11.93
C GLY A 166 -12.33 5.32 11.82
N PRO A 167 -13.14 5.88 10.90
CA PRO A 167 -13.30 7.33 10.78
C PRO A 167 -13.87 7.98 12.06
N GLY A 168 -14.84 7.33 12.72
CA GLY A 168 -15.44 7.81 13.96
C GLY A 168 -14.46 7.79 15.14
N LEU A 169 -13.73 6.69 15.31
CA LEU A 169 -12.65 6.60 16.31
C LEU A 169 -11.54 7.61 16.02
N GLY A 170 -11.15 7.75 14.76
CA GLY A 170 -10.14 8.72 14.34
C GLY A 170 -10.54 10.15 14.67
N TYR A 171 -11.80 10.52 14.45
CA TYR A 171 -12.31 11.84 14.81
C TYR A 171 -12.28 12.10 16.33
N ILE A 172 -12.73 11.14 17.14
CA ILE A 172 -12.72 11.26 18.60
C ILE A 172 -11.28 11.42 19.12
N ILE A 173 -10.35 10.60 18.60
CA ILE A 173 -8.94 10.66 18.98
C ILE A 173 -8.33 12.00 18.53
N ALA A 174 -8.65 12.48 17.34
CA ALA A 174 -8.16 13.77 16.85
C ALA A 174 -8.65 14.94 17.72
N GLN A 175 -9.95 14.97 18.07
CA GLN A 175 -10.52 15.98 18.96
C GLN A 175 -9.86 15.94 20.34
N PHE A 176 -9.59 14.76 20.88
CA PHE A 176 -8.85 14.61 22.14
C PHE A 176 -7.41 15.13 22.01
N MET A 177 -6.74 14.82 20.90
CA MET A 177 -5.36 15.25 20.64
C MET A 177 -5.20 16.76 20.41
N PHE A 178 -6.19 17.44 19.81
CA PHE A 178 -6.13 18.89 19.59
C PHE A 178 -6.18 19.72 20.90
N HIS A 179 -6.48 19.10 22.04
CA HIS A 179 -6.36 19.75 23.35
C HIS A 179 -4.91 19.77 23.88
N PHE A 180 -3.99 19.05 23.25
CA PHE A 180 -2.58 19.00 23.63
C PHE A 180 -1.75 19.99 22.80
N SER A 181 -0.48 20.17 23.18
CA SER A 181 0.44 21.05 22.46
C SER A 181 0.71 20.57 21.04
N ASP A 182 1.03 21.52 20.14
CA ASP A 182 1.37 21.23 18.74
C ASP A 182 2.47 20.16 18.59
N SER A 183 3.43 20.12 19.52
CA SER A 183 4.48 19.10 19.56
C SER A 183 3.93 17.69 19.76
N ILE A 184 2.94 17.52 20.65
CA ILE A 184 2.29 16.22 20.91
C ILE A 184 1.47 15.80 19.68
N VAL A 185 0.74 16.73 19.08
CA VAL A 185 -0.05 16.49 17.86
C VAL A 185 0.85 16.04 16.70
N ASN A 186 1.97 16.73 16.48
CA ASN A 186 2.93 16.39 15.44
C ASN A 186 3.58 15.02 15.65
N LEU A 187 3.88 14.66 16.90
CA LEU A 187 4.46 13.35 17.25
C LEU A 187 3.41 12.23 17.05
N PHE A 188 2.16 12.48 17.43
CA PHE A 188 1.05 11.57 17.15
C PHE A 188 0.81 11.36 15.65
N MET A 189 0.81 12.45 14.87
CA MET A 189 0.70 12.39 13.41
C MET A 189 1.83 11.59 12.77
N SER A 190 3.07 11.69 13.30
CA SER A 190 4.17 10.86 12.83
C SER A 190 3.88 9.36 12.95
N TYR A 191 3.32 8.91 14.08
CA TYR A 191 2.93 7.51 14.25
C TYR A 191 1.80 7.09 13.31
N ILE A 192 0.82 7.97 13.05
CA ILE A 192 -0.22 7.71 12.05
C ILE A 192 0.39 7.52 10.67
N TYR A 193 1.33 8.39 10.27
CA TYR A 193 1.98 8.28 8.96
C TYR A 193 2.86 7.04 8.85
N LEU A 194 3.53 6.63 9.95
CA LEU A 194 4.27 5.37 9.98
C LEU A 194 3.34 4.15 9.84
N PHE A 195 2.17 4.20 10.48
CA PHE A 195 1.13 3.19 10.31
C PHE A 195 0.61 3.14 8.87
N LEU A 196 0.34 4.30 8.25
CA LEU A 196 -0.07 4.40 6.85
C LEU A 196 1.02 3.85 5.91
N ALA A 197 2.29 4.15 6.17
CA ALA A 197 3.41 3.58 5.42
C ALA A 197 3.37 2.05 5.47
N CYS A 198 3.21 1.46 6.66
CA CYS A 198 3.07 0.01 6.81
C CYS A 198 1.84 -0.57 6.07
N PHE A 199 0.71 0.14 6.12
CA PHE A 199 -0.51 -0.25 5.41
C PHE A 199 -0.34 -0.23 3.89
N PHE A 200 0.28 0.81 3.34
CA PHE A 200 0.56 0.90 1.90
C PHE A 200 1.64 -0.10 1.46
N SER A 201 2.62 -0.41 2.32
CA SER A 201 3.58 -1.50 2.09
C SER A 201 2.87 -2.85 1.94
N TYR A 202 1.91 -3.15 2.82
CA TYR A 202 1.07 -4.35 2.69
C TYR A 202 0.35 -4.41 1.33
N MET A 203 -0.25 -3.29 0.90
CA MET A 203 -0.93 -3.21 -0.40
C MET A 203 0.05 -3.41 -1.56
N GLY A 204 1.23 -2.78 -1.50
CA GLY A 204 2.29 -2.93 -2.48
C GLY A 204 2.75 -4.39 -2.62
N VAL A 205 3.09 -5.03 -1.50
CA VAL A 205 3.53 -6.43 -1.46
C VAL A 205 2.44 -7.37 -2.00
N LYS A 206 1.17 -7.15 -1.61
CA LYS A 206 0.03 -7.96 -2.08
C LYS A 206 -0.09 -7.96 -3.60
N PHE A 207 -0.08 -6.79 -4.24
CA PHE A 207 -0.26 -6.67 -5.68
C PHE A 207 1.00 -7.04 -6.47
N ILE A 208 2.21 -6.77 -5.94
CA ILE A 208 3.46 -7.26 -6.54
C ILE A 208 3.50 -8.79 -6.51
N HIS A 209 3.11 -9.42 -5.40
CA HIS A 209 3.02 -10.87 -5.31
C HIS A 209 2.02 -11.43 -6.34
N GLN A 210 0.86 -10.79 -6.50
CA GLN A 210 -0.13 -11.16 -7.51
C GLN A 210 0.44 -11.05 -8.93
N TYR A 211 1.15 -9.96 -9.25
CA TYR A 211 1.83 -9.78 -10.53
C TYR A 211 2.86 -10.89 -10.81
N LEU A 212 3.76 -11.14 -9.85
CA LEU A 212 4.80 -12.16 -9.98
C LEU A 212 4.20 -13.56 -10.15
N PHE A 213 3.11 -13.85 -9.44
CA PHE A 213 2.40 -15.11 -9.58
C PHE A 213 1.79 -15.29 -10.96
N ILE A 214 1.07 -14.30 -11.49
CA ILE A 214 0.45 -14.40 -12.82
C ILE A 214 1.53 -14.54 -13.89
N LYS A 215 2.62 -13.77 -13.77
CA LYS A 215 3.77 -13.85 -14.69
C LYS A 215 4.45 -15.23 -14.67
N ALA A 216 4.63 -15.82 -13.49
CA ALA A 216 5.25 -17.15 -13.38
C ALA A 216 4.36 -18.30 -13.87
N ASN A 217 3.04 -18.09 -13.97
CA ASN A 217 2.07 -19.11 -14.36
C ASN A 217 1.33 -18.78 -15.66
N GLN A 218 1.95 -17.98 -16.55
CA GLN A 218 1.37 -17.60 -17.85
C GLN A 218 0.91 -18.79 -18.71
N HIS A 219 1.60 -19.93 -18.61
CA HIS A 219 1.24 -21.18 -19.30
C HIS A 219 -0.17 -21.70 -18.98
N ILE A 220 -0.69 -21.39 -17.79
CA ILE A 220 -2.04 -21.81 -17.35
C ILE A 220 -3.13 -20.86 -17.87
N PHE A 221 -2.76 -19.60 -18.18
CA PHE A 221 -3.70 -18.57 -18.61
C PHE A 221 -3.71 -18.36 -20.13
N ASN A 222 -2.61 -18.64 -20.84
CA ASN A 222 -2.49 -18.56 -22.31
C ASN A 222 -2.99 -19.80 -23.05
N GLY A 223 -3.38 -20.87 -22.34
CA GLY A 223 -3.95 -22.10 -22.92
C GLY A 223 -5.47 -22.09 -23.05
N LYS A 224 -6.08 -20.90 -23.09
CA LYS A 224 -7.50 -20.71 -23.43
C LYS A 224 -7.61 -20.26 -24.88
#